data_AF-A0A968UEU4-F1
#
_entry.id   AF-A0A968UEU4-F1
#
_cell.length_a   1.000
_cell.length_b   1.000
_cell.length_c   1.000
_cell.angle_alpha   90.00
_cell.angle_beta   90.00
_cell.angle_gamma   90.00
#
_symmetry.space_group_name_H-M   'P 1'
#
loop_
_entity.id
_entity.type
_entity.pdbx_description
1 polymer ?
#
loop_
_entity_poly.entity_id
_entity_poly.type
_entity_poly.pdbx_seq_one_letter_code
_entity_poly.pdbx_strand_id
1 'polypeptide(L)'
;MLPLALIPLVIGGITNYSINQKRARTESSQALQNQALLARGAVTNSLDKEISFAQVFVKNPLILDKVRRDRALAATEGLSDIPEESLEARFTNSRQLAPNPAFNSYLEQAATLRNFAEIIVTEAGGFNVGYSAVPSDFVQAGEAWWEGAKSKNVWFGDPAYDDSTGQSGVDFSQAIRDPNNNEFLGVVKFFITDLNFGQLSQYLADAGLQGSQRVQLLAPQAQSVLANFSDQGAELAQTPDSLDLIGGDTINEIAQRMAQVSQENQPLNALELQNQWQRDLPIQNLRIATSDGGRGWNDSGPKFRPDL
;
A
#
# COMPACT_ATOMS: atom_id res chain seq x y z
N MET A 1 17.06 -10.07 -9.71
CA MET A 1 16.18 -9.65 -8.59
C MET A 1 15.92 -8.17 -8.80
N LEU A 2 14.67 -7.78 -9.05
CA LEU A 2 14.29 -6.38 -9.28
C LEU A 2 13.70 -5.82 -7.97
N PRO A 3 13.99 -4.56 -7.61
CA PRO A 3 13.47 -3.97 -6.39
C PRO A 3 11.95 -3.80 -6.53
N LEU A 4 11.18 -4.39 -5.62
CA LEU A 4 9.78 -4.06 -5.44
C LEU A 4 9.71 -2.56 -5.12
N ALA A 5 9.04 -1.78 -5.96
CA ALA A 5 8.65 -0.42 -5.58
C ALA A 5 7.45 -0.52 -4.62
N LEU A 6 7.73 -0.85 -3.37
CA LEU A 6 6.77 -0.70 -2.28
C LEU A 6 6.48 0.79 -2.12
N ILE A 7 5.22 1.16 -1.91
CA ILE A 7 4.93 2.46 -1.31
C ILE A 7 5.61 2.45 0.06
N PRO A 8 6.49 3.42 0.36
CA PRO A 8 7.04 3.57 1.70
C PRO A 8 5.91 4.02 2.62
N LEU A 9 5.25 3.05 3.26
CA LEU A 9 4.32 3.32 4.33
C LEU A 9 5.10 3.66 5.59
N VAL A 10 4.78 4.80 6.19
CA VAL A 10 5.42 5.27 7.42
C VAL A 10 4.45 5.07 8.57
N ILE A 11 4.96 4.48 9.66
CA ILE A 11 4.20 4.30 10.90
C ILE A 11 4.80 5.25 11.94
N GLY A 12 3.99 6.21 12.39
CA GLY A 12 4.35 7.17 13.43
C GLY A 12 3.55 6.93 14.71
N GLY A 13 4.14 7.23 15.87
CA GLY A 13 3.48 7.15 17.17
C GLY A 13 3.67 8.44 17.98
N ILE A 14 2.60 8.98 18.56
CA ILE A 14 2.63 10.25 19.33
C ILE A 14 1.90 10.08 20.67
N THR A 15 2.43 10.74 21.71
CA THR A 15 1.83 10.80 23.05
C THR A 15 1.80 12.22 23.56
N ASN A 16 0.67 12.69 24.09
CA ASN A 16 0.56 14.02 24.68
C ASN A 16 0.40 13.88 26.21
N TYR A 17 1.36 14.38 27.00
CA TYR A 17 1.36 14.23 28.47
C TYR A 17 1.90 15.47 29.19
N SER A 18 1.23 15.91 30.26
CA SER A 18 1.70 16.94 31.19
C SER A 18 2.43 16.31 32.39
N ILE A 19 3.74 16.59 32.49
CA ILE A 19 4.55 16.75 33.73
C ILE A 19 5.17 15.50 34.45
N ASN A 20 6.47 15.66 34.80
CA ASN A 20 7.33 15.05 35.85
C ASN A 20 7.53 13.53 36.01
N GLN A 21 8.51 12.95 35.30
CA GLN A 21 9.64 12.12 35.83
C GLN A 21 10.39 11.44 34.67
N LYS A 22 11.72 11.35 34.74
CA LYS A 22 12.56 10.76 33.68
C LYS A 22 12.30 9.26 33.43
N ARG A 23 11.80 8.51 34.43
CA ARG A 23 11.49 7.06 34.30
C ARG A 23 10.25 6.79 33.44
N ALA A 24 9.18 7.55 33.64
CA ALA A 24 7.95 7.46 32.84
C ALA A 24 8.21 7.71 31.34
N ARG A 25 9.21 8.54 30.99
CA ARG A 25 9.60 8.78 29.60
C ARG A 25 10.25 7.56 28.94
N THR A 26 11.10 6.83 29.65
CA THR A 26 11.80 5.66 29.09
C THR A 26 10.84 4.49 28.86
N GLU A 27 9.96 4.22 29.83
CA GLU A 27 8.93 3.17 29.71
C GLU A 27 7.96 3.48 28.57
N SER A 28 7.49 4.73 28.47
CA SER A 28 6.63 5.18 27.37
C SER A 28 7.32 5.08 26.00
N SER A 29 8.60 5.46 25.91
CA SER A 29 9.36 5.36 24.65
C SER A 29 9.54 3.91 24.18
N GLN A 30 9.78 2.96 25.10
CA GLN A 30 9.91 1.55 24.76
C GLN A 30 8.57 0.95 24.34
N ALA A 31 7.47 1.33 25.01
CA ALA A 31 6.13 0.91 24.63
C ALA A 31 5.76 1.39 23.22
N LEU A 32 6.00 2.66 22.89
CA LEU A 32 5.76 3.21 21.55
C LEU A 32 6.58 2.52 20.47
N GLN A 33 7.84 2.20 20.77
CA GLN A 33 8.71 1.48 19.84
C GLN A 33 8.18 0.07 19.56
N ASN A 34 7.79 -0.66 20.61
CA ASN A 34 7.22 -2.00 20.44
C ASN A 34 5.89 -1.94 19.66
N GLN A 35 5.02 -0.98 19.96
CA GLN A 35 3.76 -0.76 19.24
C GLN A 35 4.01 -0.45 17.75
N ALA A 36 4.97 0.42 17.43
CA ALA A 36 5.34 0.72 16.05
C ALA A 36 5.91 -0.51 15.30
N LEU A 37 6.72 -1.34 15.98
CA LEU A 37 7.24 -2.59 15.40
C LEU A 37 6.14 -3.62 15.15
N LEU A 38 5.19 -3.76 16.08
CA LEU A 38 4.02 -4.62 15.92
C LEU A 38 3.13 -4.13 14.78
N ALA A 39 2.86 -2.82 14.73
CA ALA A 39 2.10 -2.22 13.65
C ALA A 39 2.75 -2.48 12.29
N ARG A 40 4.08 -2.28 12.19
CA ARG A 40 4.85 -2.58 10.99
C ARG A 40 4.71 -4.05 10.60
N GLY A 41 4.93 -4.96 11.53
CA GLY A 41 4.83 -6.40 11.27
C GLY A 41 3.44 -6.82 10.76
N ALA A 42 2.38 -6.28 11.35
CA ALA A 42 1.00 -6.56 10.94
C ALA A 42 0.66 -5.95 9.57
N VAL A 43 1.04 -4.69 9.31
CA VAL A 43 0.85 -4.06 7.98
C VAL A 43 1.61 -4.81 6.90
N THR A 44 2.90 -5.10 7.11
CA THR A 44 3.72 -5.85 6.15
C THR A 44 3.13 -7.23 5.88
N ASN A 45 2.74 -7.97 6.92
CA ASN A 45 2.11 -9.28 6.75
C ASN A 45 0.76 -9.20 6.01
N SER A 46 -0.02 -8.12 6.21
CA SER A 46 -1.26 -7.90 5.46
C SER A 46 -0.96 -7.70 3.97
N LEU A 47 -0.05 -6.78 3.64
CA LEU A 47 0.35 -6.51 2.26
C LEU A 47 0.97 -7.73 1.57
N ASP A 48 1.83 -8.48 2.27
CA ASP A 48 2.46 -9.68 1.73
C ASP A 48 1.42 -10.76 1.35
N LYS A 49 0.31 -10.86 2.11
CA LYS A 49 -0.80 -11.76 1.77
C LYS A 49 -1.56 -11.31 0.53
N GLU A 50 -1.75 -10.00 0.34
CA GLU A 50 -2.39 -9.46 -0.87
C GLU A 50 -1.50 -9.64 -2.10
N ILE A 51 -0.20 -9.37 -1.96
CA ILE A 51 0.79 -9.61 -3.01
C ILE A 51 0.86 -11.09 -3.39
N SER A 52 0.97 -11.97 -2.39
CA SER A 52 1.03 -13.42 -2.62
C SER A 52 -0.23 -13.93 -3.31
N PHE A 53 -1.40 -13.40 -2.93
CA PHE A 53 -2.64 -13.72 -3.60
C PHE A 53 -2.63 -13.31 -5.06
N ALA A 54 -2.29 -12.05 -5.36
CA ALA A 54 -2.25 -11.56 -6.73
C ALA A 54 -1.30 -12.38 -7.60
N GLN A 55 -0.13 -12.75 -7.07
CA GLN A 55 0.84 -13.58 -7.78
C GLN A 55 0.32 -14.98 -8.14
N VAL A 56 -0.51 -15.57 -7.28
CA VAL A 56 -1.18 -16.85 -7.56
C VAL A 56 -2.36 -16.62 -8.53
N PHE A 57 -3.12 -15.56 -8.30
CA PHE A 57 -4.30 -15.20 -9.07
C PHE A 57 -3.98 -15.00 -10.56
N VAL A 58 -2.94 -14.22 -10.89
CA VAL A 58 -2.54 -13.97 -12.29
C VAL A 58 -1.95 -15.19 -13.00
N LYS A 59 -1.58 -16.24 -12.26
CA LYS A 59 -1.09 -17.51 -12.80
C LYS A 59 -2.21 -18.54 -12.97
N ASN A 60 -3.44 -18.23 -12.54
CA ASN A 60 -4.58 -19.11 -12.72
C ASN A 60 -4.84 -19.32 -14.23
N PRO A 61 -4.92 -20.57 -14.72
CA PRO A 61 -5.23 -20.85 -16.13
C PRO A 61 -6.48 -20.15 -16.65
N LEU A 62 -7.52 -19.99 -15.81
CA LEU A 62 -8.75 -19.28 -16.18
C LEU A 62 -8.47 -17.81 -16.54
N ILE A 63 -7.61 -17.14 -15.78
CA ILE A 63 -7.20 -15.76 -16.04
C ILE A 63 -6.34 -15.71 -17.31
N LEU A 64 -5.30 -16.55 -17.38
CA LEU A 64 -4.37 -16.56 -18.50
C LEU A 64 -5.06 -16.85 -19.83
N ASP A 65 -5.96 -17.83 -19.87
CA ASP A 65 -6.68 -18.22 -21.08
C ASP A 65 -7.68 -17.15 -21.52
N LYS A 66 -8.33 -16.46 -20.58
CA LYS A 66 -9.21 -15.32 -20.90
C LYS A 66 -8.41 -14.17 -21.50
N VAL A 67 -7.33 -13.75 -20.84
CA VAL A 67 -6.48 -12.64 -21.29
C VAL A 67 -5.85 -12.93 -22.65
N ARG A 68 -5.31 -14.14 -22.87
CA ARG A 68 -4.72 -14.52 -24.18
C ARG A 68 -5.74 -14.51 -25.31
N ARG A 69 -6.94 -15.05 -25.06
CA ARG A 69 -8.02 -15.08 -26.05
C ARG A 69 -8.46 -13.67 -26.44
N ASP A 70 -8.70 -12.83 -25.45
CA ASP A 70 -9.18 -11.47 -25.66
C ASP A 70 -8.11 -10.58 -26.29
N ARG A 71 -6.84 -10.75 -25.93
CA ARG A 71 -5.71 -10.12 -26.64
C ARG A 71 -5.71 -10.48 -28.12
N ALA A 72 -5.90 -11.75 -28.47
CA ALA A 72 -5.96 -12.19 -29.87
C ALA A 72 -7.16 -11.59 -30.61
N LEU A 73 -8.30 -11.44 -29.92
CA LEU A 73 -9.48 -10.76 -30.44
C LEU A 73 -9.20 -9.27 -30.72
N ALA A 74 -8.63 -8.55 -29.74
CA ALA A 74 -8.27 -7.15 -29.88
C ALA A 74 -7.31 -6.91 -31.06
N ALA A 75 -6.33 -7.80 -31.24
CA ALA A 75 -5.42 -7.76 -32.37
C ALA A 75 -6.11 -8.04 -33.71
N THR A 76 -7.02 -9.02 -33.75
CA THR A 76 -7.79 -9.37 -34.96
C THR A 76 -8.71 -8.23 -35.40
N GLU A 77 -9.28 -7.51 -34.43
CA GLU A 77 -10.15 -6.35 -34.68
C GLU A 77 -9.39 -5.04 -34.87
N GLY A 78 -8.06 -5.04 -34.74
CA GLY A 78 -7.23 -3.84 -34.89
C GLY A 78 -7.57 -2.73 -33.88
N LEU A 79 -7.98 -3.10 -32.66
CA LEU A 79 -8.51 -2.12 -31.70
C LEU A 79 -7.48 -1.09 -31.25
N SER A 80 -6.19 -1.42 -31.28
CA SER A 80 -5.12 -0.48 -30.92
C SER A 80 -5.00 0.72 -31.86
N ASP A 81 -5.56 0.63 -33.07
CA ASP A 81 -5.55 1.72 -34.05
C ASP A 81 -6.81 2.60 -33.97
N ILE A 82 -7.78 2.21 -33.13
CA ILE A 82 -9.04 2.93 -32.96
C ILE A 82 -8.89 3.97 -31.83
N PRO A 83 -9.32 5.23 -32.03
CA PRO A 83 -9.31 6.23 -30.97
C PRO A 83 -10.09 5.78 -29.73
N GLU A 84 -9.55 6.07 -28.55
CA GLU A 84 -10.12 5.69 -27.26
C GLU A 84 -11.60 6.09 -27.10
N GLU A 85 -11.96 7.34 -27.43
CA GLU A 85 -13.34 7.81 -27.39
C GLU A 85 -14.30 6.93 -28.22
N SER A 86 -13.84 6.44 -29.37
CA SER A 86 -14.62 5.53 -30.22
C SER A 86 -14.74 4.13 -29.61
N LEU A 87 -13.70 3.65 -28.91
CA LEU A 87 -13.75 2.40 -28.17
C LEU A 87 -14.71 2.51 -26.97
N GLU A 88 -14.64 3.60 -26.21
CA GLU A 88 -15.55 3.86 -25.09
C GLU A 88 -17.01 3.90 -25.54
N ALA A 89 -17.30 4.61 -26.63
CA ALA A 89 -18.64 4.62 -27.21
C ALA A 89 -19.08 3.22 -27.68
N ARG A 90 -18.18 2.45 -28.31
CA ARG A 90 -18.46 1.10 -28.82
C ARG A 90 -18.77 0.11 -27.70
N PHE A 91 -18.07 0.19 -26.57
CA PHE A 91 -18.17 -0.78 -25.47
C PHE A 91 -18.94 -0.26 -24.24
N THR A 92 -19.53 0.94 -24.30
CA THR A 92 -20.26 1.61 -23.21
C THR A 92 -21.16 0.70 -22.38
N ASN A 93 -21.95 -0.17 -23.02
CA ASN A 93 -22.92 -1.02 -22.30
C ASN A 93 -22.28 -2.18 -21.54
N SER A 94 -21.14 -2.68 -22.02
CA SER A 94 -20.52 -3.91 -21.51
C SER A 94 -19.26 -3.64 -20.71
N ARG A 95 -18.55 -2.54 -20.99
CA ARG A 95 -17.22 -2.22 -20.48
C ARG A 95 -16.25 -3.40 -20.54
N GLN A 96 -16.41 -4.27 -21.53
CA GLN A 96 -15.67 -5.52 -21.67
C GLN A 96 -15.57 -5.91 -23.15
N LEU A 97 -14.40 -6.37 -23.57
CA LEU A 97 -14.11 -6.68 -24.97
C LEU A 97 -15.01 -7.80 -25.50
N ALA A 98 -15.12 -8.88 -24.73
CA ALA A 98 -16.00 -10.00 -25.01
C ALA A 98 -16.76 -10.38 -23.72
N PRO A 99 -18.06 -10.07 -23.62
CA PRO A 99 -18.87 -10.36 -22.44
C PRO A 99 -18.81 -11.82 -22.04
N ASN A 100 -18.49 -12.07 -20.76
CA ASN A 100 -18.43 -13.42 -20.21
C ASN A 100 -18.96 -13.43 -18.77
N PRO A 101 -20.27 -13.66 -18.57
CA PRO A 101 -20.88 -13.63 -17.24
C PRO A 101 -20.27 -14.64 -16.26
N ALA A 102 -19.84 -15.81 -16.73
CA ALA A 102 -19.20 -16.81 -15.87
C ALA A 102 -17.83 -16.37 -15.36
N PHE A 103 -17.05 -15.70 -16.21
CA PHE A 103 -15.77 -15.11 -15.81
C PHE A 103 -15.98 -13.96 -14.83
N ASN A 104 -16.94 -13.07 -15.09
CA ASN A 104 -17.23 -11.95 -14.19
C ASN A 104 -17.75 -12.45 -12.83
N SER A 105 -18.59 -13.49 -12.79
CA SER A 105 -19.02 -14.13 -11.54
C SER A 105 -17.86 -14.78 -10.76
N TYR A 106 -16.87 -15.34 -11.45
CA TYR A 106 -15.65 -15.81 -10.80
C TYR A 106 -14.87 -14.65 -10.15
N LEU A 107 -14.75 -13.51 -10.86
CA LEU A 107 -14.09 -12.32 -10.31
C LEU A 107 -14.86 -11.72 -9.13
N GLU A 108 -16.19 -11.68 -9.19
CA GLU A 108 -17.06 -11.26 -8.09
C GLU A 108 -16.90 -12.15 -6.84
N GLN A 109 -16.85 -13.47 -7.02
CA GLN A 109 -16.58 -14.40 -5.92
C GLN A 109 -15.18 -14.20 -5.34
N ALA A 110 -14.17 -14.01 -6.19
CA ALA A 110 -12.80 -13.74 -5.74
C ALA A 110 -12.73 -12.42 -4.96
N ALA A 111 -13.41 -11.37 -5.43
CA ALA A 111 -13.50 -10.07 -4.76
C ALA A 111 -14.17 -10.22 -3.39
N THR A 112 -15.30 -10.92 -3.32
CA THR A 112 -16.04 -11.18 -2.08
C THR A 112 -15.20 -11.95 -1.06
N LEU A 113 -14.52 -13.02 -1.48
CA LEU A 113 -13.68 -13.84 -0.58
C LEU A 113 -12.48 -13.07 0.00
N ARG A 114 -12.05 -12.01 -0.69
CA ARG A 114 -10.90 -11.18 -0.33
C ARG A 114 -11.28 -9.81 0.20
N ASN A 115 -12.58 -9.50 0.27
CA ASN A 115 -13.09 -8.17 0.57
C ASN A 115 -12.47 -7.06 -0.31
N PHE A 116 -12.25 -7.35 -1.59
CA PHE A 116 -11.97 -6.31 -2.57
C PHE A 116 -13.30 -5.73 -3.04
N ALA A 117 -13.37 -4.40 -3.14
CA ALA A 117 -14.56 -3.78 -3.71
C ALA A 117 -14.61 -3.92 -5.23
N GLU A 118 -13.44 -4.05 -5.87
CA GLU A 118 -13.33 -4.24 -7.31
C GLU A 118 -12.13 -5.10 -7.69
N ILE A 119 -12.31 -5.90 -8.75
CA ILE A 119 -11.25 -6.53 -9.55
C ILE A 119 -11.51 -6.16 -11.01
N ILE A 120 -10.53 -5.57 -11.68
CA ILE A 120 -10.54 -5.36 -13.14
C ILE A 120 -9.40 -6.15 -13.75
N VAL A 121 -9.69 -6.93 -14.80
CA VAL A 121 -8.68 -7.65 -15.57
C VAL A 121 -8.62 -7.06 -16.97
N THR A 122 -7.42 -6.70 -17.41
CA THR A 122 -7.15 -6.15 -18.74
C THR A 122 -6.22 -7.06 -19.55
N GLU A 123 -6.26 -6.91 -20.87
CA GLU A 123 -5.20 -7.41 -21.74
C GLU A 123 -4.10 -6.35 -21.96
N ALA A 124 -3.13 -6.63 -22.84
CA ALA A 124 -1.89 -5.85 -22.95
C ALA A 124 -2.07 -4.49 -23.63
N GLY A 125 -3.13 -4.28 -24.40
CA GLY A 125 -3.58 -2.98 -24.89
C GLY A 125 -4.34 -2.17 -23.84
N GLY A 126 -4.61 -2.74 -22.66
CA GLY A 126 -5.37 -2.10 -21.58
C GLY A 126 -6.87 -2.21 -21.71
N PHE A 127 -7.38 -3.07 -22.59
CA PHE A 127 -8.81 -3.29 -22.74
C PHE A 127 -9.34 -4.26 -21.69
N ASN A 128 -10.49 -3.94 -21.09
CA ASN A 128 -11.13 -4.80 -20.10
C ASN A 128 -11.52 -6.16 -20.68
N VAL A 129 -11.02 -7.23 -20.08
CA VAL A 129 -11.39 -8.62 -20.41
C VAL A 129 -12.34 -9.23 -19.40
N GLY A 130 -12.53 -8.60 -18.24
CA GLY A 130 -13.55 -8.93 -17.24
C GLY A 130 -13.37 -8.14 -15.96
N TYR A 131 -14.42 -8.12 -15.15
CA TYR A 131 -14.46 -7.36 -13.91
C TYR A 131 -15.38 -8.00 -12.87
N SER A 132 -15.23 -7.63 -11.60
CA SER A 132 -16.17 -8.00 -10.51
C SER A 132 -17.32 -7.00 -10.34
N ALA A 133 -17.07 -5.73 -10.63
CA ALA A 133 -18.03 -4.64 -10.67
C ALA A 133 -17.84 -3.87 -11.99
N VAL A 134 -18.87 -3.20 -12.50
CA VAL A 134 -18.77 -2.52 -13.80
C VAL A 134 -17.85 -1.29 -13.65
N PRO A 135 -16.71 -1.23 -14.36
CA PRO A 135 -15.80 -0.10 -14.27
C PRO A 135 -16.35 1.13 -15.00
N SER A 136 -15.81 2.30 -14.68
CA SER A 136 -16.18 3.56 -15.35
C SER A 136 -15.90 3.52 -16.84
N ASP A 137 -14.72 3.01 -17.20
CA ASP A 137 -14.15 3.05 -18.55
C ASP A 137 -13.85 1.64 -19.07
N PHE A 138 -13.76 1.49 -20.38
CA PHE A 138 -13.43 0.23 -21.05
C PHE A 138 -11.91 0.09 -21.29
N VAL A 139 -11.27 1.19 -21.67
CA VAL A 139 -9.84 1.32 -21.88
C VAL A 139 -9.22 1.80 -20.57
N GLN A 140 -8.20 1.09 -20.09
CA GLN A 140 -7.50 1.39 -18.83
C GLN A 140 -6.02 1.69 -19.05
N ALA A 141 -5.53 1.58 -20.29
CA ALA A 141 -4.17 2.00 -20.64
C ALA A 141 -4.02 3.50 -20.38
N GLY A 142 -2.86 3.92 -19.87
CA GLY A 142 -2.63 5.30 -19.44
C GLY A 142 -3.03 5.59 -17.99
N GLU A 143 -3.83 4.74 -17.34
CA GLU A 143 -4.10 4.87 -15.91
C GLU A 143 -2.85 4.56 -15.08
N ALA A 144 -2.69 5.26 -13.96
CA ALA A 144 -1.48 5.16 -13.13
C ALA A 144 -1.24 3.74 -12.61
N TRP A 145 -2.30 3.03 -12.22
CA TRP A 145 -2.21 1.65 -11.76
C TRP A 145 -1.82 0.68 -12.86
N TRP A 146 -2.24 0.96 -14.10
CA TRP A 146 -1.98 0.11 -15.25
C TRP A 146 -0.53 0.27 -15.71
N GLU A 147 -0.08 1.50 -15.93
CA GLU A 147 1.31 1.80 -16.29
C GLU A 147 2.30 1.42 -15.16
N GLY A 148 1.87 1.63 -13.91
CA GLY A 148 2.59 1.24 -12.72
C GLY A 148 2.86 -0.26 -12.68
N ALA A 149 1.84 -1.10 -12.78
CA ALA A 149 2.01 -2.55 -12.76
C ALA A 149 2.75 -3.07 -14.00
N LYS A 150 2.46 -2.53 -15.20
CA LYS A 150 3.18 -2.91 -16.43
C LYS A 150 4.68 -2.72 -16.29
N SER A 151 5.12 -1.61 -15.72
CA SER A 151 6.55 -1.27 -15.54
C SER A 151 7.19 -1.99 -14.36
N LYS A 152 6.51 -2.06 -13.20
CA LYS A 152 7.09 -2.53 -11.92
C LYS A 152 6.67 -3.94 -11.51
N ASN A 153 5.85 -4.61 -12.32
CA ASN A 153 5.18 -5.90 -12.05
C ASN A 153 4.13 -5.85 -10.94
N VAL A 154 4.41 -5.17 -9.83
CA VAL A 154 3.46 -4.87 -8.76
C VAL A 154 3.41 -3.36 -8.58
N TRP A 155 2.24 -2.81 -8.36
CA TRP A 155 2.07 -1.40 -8.04
C TRP A 155 0.95 -1.20 -7.02
N PHE A 156 1.11 -0.19 -6.18
CA PHE A 156 0.09 0.29 -5.27
C PHE A 156 -0.12 1.78 -5.55
N GLY A 157 -1.37 2.22 -5.44
CA GLY A 157 -1.75 3.62 -5.54
C GLY A 157 -1.76 4.31 -4.18
N ASP A 158 -1.84 5.63 -4.23
CA ASP A 158 -2.23 6.39 -3.04
C ASP A 158 -3.72 6.14 -2.74
N PRO A 159 -4.18 6.30 -1.50
CA PRO A 159 -5.59 6.14 -1.22
C PRO A 159 -6.43 7.16 -1.97
N ALA A 160 -7.50 6.67 -2.56
CA ALA A 160 -8.44 7.45 -3.32
C ALA A 160 -9.86 6.98 -3.04
N TYR A 161 -10.81 7.87 -3.29
CA TYR A 161 -12.19 7.49 -3.46
C TYR A 161 -12.35 6.96 -4.88
N ASP A 162 -12.92 5.77 -5.03
CA ASP A 162 -13.22 5.17 -6.32
C ASP A 162 -14.71 5.38 -6.63
N ASP A 163 -14.98 6.22 -7.64
CA ASP A 163 -16.33 6.60 -8.05
C ASP A 163 -17.17 5.40 -8.52
N SER A 164 -16.54 4.33 -9.03
CA SER A 164 -17.24 3.14 -9.53
C SER A 164 -17.77 2.27 -8.39
N THR A 165 -17.02 2.21 -7.28
CA THR A 165 -17.40 1.42 -6.09
C THR A 165 -18.13 2.26 -5.04
N GLY A 166 -17.96 3.59 -5.08
CA GLY A 166 -18.43 4.51 -4.06
C GLY A 166 -17.71 4.36 -2.72
N GLN A 167 -16.48 3.83 -2.74
CA GLN A 167 -15.70 3.50 -1.56
C GLN A 167 -14.30 4.11 -1.63
N SER A 168 -13.72 4.30 -0.45
CA SER A 168 -12.34 4.76 -0.31
C SER A 168 -11.42 3.59 -0.07
N GLY A 169 -10.27 3.60 -0.70
CA GLY A 169 -9.38 2.46 -0.69
C GLY A 169 -8.08 2.73 -1.42
N VAL A 170 -7.32 1.68 -1.63
CA VAL A 170 -6.04 1.71 -2.33
C VAL A 170 -6.13 0.80 -3.54
N ASP A 171 -5.73 1.34 -4.69
CA ASP A 171 -5.47 0.53 -5.88
C ASP A 171 -4.25 -0.35 -5.64
N PHE A 172 -4.40 -1.63 -5.95
CA PHE A 172 -3.32 -2.60 -5.96
C PHE A 172 -3.35 -3.35 -7.29
N SER A 173 -2.26 -3.32 -8.04
CA SER A 173 -2.23 -3.91 -9.38
C SER A 173 -1.02 -4.82 -9.59
N GLN A 174 -1.25 -5.86 -10.41
CA GLN A 174 -0.26 -6.89 -10.73
C GLN A 174 -0.25 -7.13 -12.25
N ALA A 175 0.94 -7.06 -12.85
CA ALA A 175 1.12 -7.44 -14.24
C ALA A 175 0.86 -8.94 -14.42
N ILE A 176 0.14 -9.25 -15.48
CA ILE A 176 -0.11 -10.60 -15.97
C ILE A 176 0.96 -10.87 -17.01
N ARG A 177 1.79 -11.89 -16.77
CA ARG A 177 2.84 -12.30 -17.69
C ARG A 177 2.71 -13.76 -18.02
N ASP A 178 3.02 -14.12 -19.26
CA ASP A 178 3.03 -15.50 -19.68
C ASP A 178 4.11 -16.26 -18.88
N PRO A 179 3.76 -17.38 -18.22
CA PRO A 179 4.72 -18.11 -17.38
C PRO A 179 5.86 -18.77 -18.15
N ASN A 180 5.72 -18.99 -19.47
CA ASN A 180 6.72 -19.68 -20.28
C ASN A 180 7.79 -18.74 -20.85
N ASN A 181 7.39 -17.53 -21.26
CA ASN A 181 8.28 -16.59 -21.97
C ASN A 181 8.34 -15.20 -21.32
N ASN A 182 7.62 -14.97 -20.22
CA ASN A 182 7.54 -13.69 -19.49
C ASN A 182 6.97 -12.51 -20.31
N GLU A 183 6.28 -12.80 -21.41
CA GLU A 183 5.59 -11.80 -22.24
C GLU A 183 4.53 -11.09 -21.40
N PHE A 184 4.43 -9.76 -21.53
CA PHE A 184 3.38 -8.98 -20.88
C PHE A 184 2.04 -9.26 -21.55
N LEU A 185 1.07 -9.78 -20.80
CA LEU A 185 -0.25 -10.15 -21.29
C LEU A 185 -1.35 -9.17 -20.89
N GLY A 186 -1.14 -8.37 -19.84
CA GLY A 186 -2.11 -7.40 -19.32
C GLY A 186 -1.88 -7.08 -17.85
N VAL A 187 -2.86 -6.48 -17.20
CA VAL A 187 -2.80 -6.11 -15.77
C VAL A 187 -4.11 -6.51 -15.09
N VAL A 188 -4.01 -6.95 -13.83
CA VAL A 188 -5.16 -7.00 -12.92
C VAL A 188 -5.06 -5.85 -11.91
N LYS A 189 -6.14 -5.10 -11.72
CA LYS A 189 -6.36 -4.17 -10.60
C LYS A 189 -7.23 -4.85 -9.55
N PHE A 190 -6.92 -4.58 -8.29
CA PHE A 190 -7.70 -4.88 -7.11
C PHE A 190 -7.93 -3.55 -6.37
N PHE A 191 -9.15 -3.28 -5.92
CA PHE A 191 -9.43 -2.12 -5.08
C PHE A 191 -9.67 -2.56 -3.63
N ILE A 192 -8.76 -2.17 -2.74
CA ILE A 192 -8.75 -2.61 -1.34
C ILE A 192 -9.35 -1.51 -0.47
N THR A 193 -10.53 -1.75 0.09
CA THR A 193 -11.26 -0.75 0.90
C THR A 193 -11.13 -0.98 2.40
N ASP A 194 -10.79 -2.21 2.80
CA ASP A 194 -10.34 -2.54 4.14
C ASP A 194 -9.02 -3.31 4.02
N LEU A 195 -7.91 -2.65 4.34
CA LEU A 195 -6.60 -3.31 4.51
C LEU A 195 -6.58 -4.15 5.80
N ASN A 196 -7.65 -4.88 6.10
CA ASN A 196 -7.88 -5.67 7.31
C ASN A 196 -7.32 -4.98 8.58
N PHE A 197 -7.48 -3.65 8.65
CA PHE A 197 -6.90 -2.85 9.71
C PHE A 197 -7.58 -3.14 11.05
N GLY A 198 -8.75 -3.79 11.03
CA GLY A 198 -9.40 -4.32 12.23
C GLY A 198 -8.50 -5.30 13.01
N GLN A 199 -7.78 -6.21 12.32
CA GLN A 199 -6.83 -7.09 13.02
C GLN A 199 -5.67 -6.28 13.62
N LEU A 200 -5.15 -5.30 12.89
CA LEU A 200 -4.11 -4.41 13.39
C LEU A 200 -4.60 -3.58 14.59
N SER A 201 -5.83 -3.07 14.53
CA SER A 201 -6.48 -2.35 15.63
C SER A 201 -6.58 -3.23 16.87
N GLN A 202 -7.00 -4.49 16.72
CA GLN A 202 -7.06 -5.44 17.82
C GLN A 202 -5.67 -5.71 18.39
N TYR A 203 -4.66 -5.97 17.54
CA TYR A 203 -3.28 -6.17 17.99
C TYR A 203 -2.71 -4.94 18.71
N LEU A 204 -3.02 -3.74 18.25
CA LEU A 204 -2.57 -2.49 18.88
C LEU A 204 -3.31 -2.17 20.17
N ALA A 205 -4.60 -2.50 20.25
CA ALA A 205 -5.38 -2.44 21.49
C ALA A 205 -4.83 -3.45 22.51
N ASP A 206 -4.56 -4.68 22.09
CA ASP A 206 -3.96 -5.74 22.93
C ASP A 206 -2.53 -5.38 23.37
N ALA A 207 -1.78 -4.68 22.51
CA ALA A 207 -0.46 -4.12 22.84
C ALA A 207 -0.53 -2.90 23.78
N GLY A 208 -1.73 -2.51 24.22
CA GLY A 208 -1.95 -1.52 25.25
C GLY A 208 -1.78 -0.09 24.78
N LEU A 209 -2.28 0.27 23.59
CA LEU A 209 -2.56 1.69 23.31
C LEU A 209 -3.48 2.22 24.41
N GLN A 210 -3.01 3.19 25.19
CA GLN A 210 -3.75 3.73 26.34
C GLN A 210 -3.87 5.26 26.26
N GLY A 211 -5.07 5.77 26.55
CA GLY A 211 -5.33 7.19 26.73
C GLY A 211 -5.11 7.99 25.45
N SER A 212 -4.15 8.92 25.45
CA SER A 212 -3.91 9.84 24.31
C SER A 212 -2.96 9.29 23.25
N GLN A 213 -2.53 8.03 23.36
CA GLN A 213 -1.62 7.40 22.40
C GLN A 213 -2.32 7.19 21.05
N ARG A 214 -1.62 7.56 19.97
CA ARG A 214 -2.08 7.32 18.61
C ARG A 214 -0.96 6.80 17.72
N VAL A 215 -1.32 5.88 16.83
CA VAL A 215 -0.46 5.40 15.74
C VAL A 215 -1.09 5.82 14.41
N GLN A 216 -0.31 6.43 13.53
CA GLN A 216 -0.78 6.83 12.20
C GLN A 216 -0.01 6.10 11.11
N LEU A 217 -0.74 5.57 10.14
CA LEU A 217 -0.20 5.05 8.88
C LEU A 217 -0.24 6.16 7.84
N LEU A 218 0.89 6.49 7.23
CA LEU A 218 1.04 7.62 6.31
C LEU A 218 1.35 7.13 4.90
N ALA A 219 0.81 7.83 3.88
CA ALA A 219 1.29 7.81 2.51
C ALA A 219 2.11 9.09 2.25
N PRO A 220 3.45 9.01 2.36
CA PRO A 220 4.27 10.22 2.37
C PRO A 220 4.30 10.96 1.02
N GLN A 221 4.05 10.24 -0.08
CA GLN A 221 4.02 10.83 -1.43
C GLN A 221 2.75 11.67 -1.63
N ALA A 222 1.60 11.15 -1.19
CA ALA A 222 0.33 11.88 -1.17
C ALA A 222 0.20 12.89 -0.02
N GLN A 223 1.14 12.89 0.93
CA GLN A 223 1.09 13.71 2.15
C GLN A 223 -0.18 13.47 3.00
N SER A 224 -0.74 12.25 2.94
CA SER A 224 -1.99 11.90 3.59
C SER A 224 -1.80 10.87 4.71
N VAL A 225 -2.74 10.87 5.65
CA VAL A 225 -2.88 9.82 6.67
C VAL A 225 -3.88 8.80 6.14
N LEU A 226 -3.53 7.51 6.15
CA LEU A 226 -4.39 6.42 5.64
C LEU A 226 -5.23 5.80 6.74
N ALA A 227 -4.67 5.73 7.95
CA ALA A 227 -5.33 5.17 9.10
C ALA A 227 -4.79 5.78 10.39
N ASN A 228 -5.67 5.97 11.36
CA ASN A 228 -5.37 6.38 12.72
C ASN A 228 -5.83 5.27 13.68
N PHE A 229 -4.92 4.80 14.54
CA PHE A 229 -5.19 3.78 15.55
C PHE A 229 -5.10 4.38 16.93
N SER A 230 -6.13 4.14 17.74
CA SER A 230 -6.25 4.60 19.12
C SER A 230 -6.85 3.50 20.01
N ASP A 231 -7.03 3.82 21.29
CA ASP A 231 -7.73 2.92 22.24
C ASP A 231 -9.23 2.74 21.91
N GLN A 232 -9.81 3.61 21.08
CA GLN A 232 -11.18 3.48 20.58
C GLN A 232 -11.29 2.64 19.30
N GLY A 233 -10.16 2.23 18.72
CA GLY A 233 -10.09 1.46 17.48
C GLY A 233 -9.38 2.19 16.34
N ALA A 234 -9.57 1.66 15.12
CA ALA A 234 -9.04 2.20 13.88
C ALA A 234 -10.05 3.12 13.18
N GLU A 235 -9.54 4.23 12.66
CA GLU A 235 -10.24 5.17 11.80
C GLU A 235 -9.51 5.22 10.45
N LEU A 236 -10.21 4.97 9.36
CA LEU A 236 -9.64 4.90 8.02
C LEU A 236 -9.95 6.17 7.23
N ALA A 237 -9.00 6.58 6.40
CA ALA A 237 -9.17 7.73 5.54
C ALA A 237 -10.24 7.45 4.48
N GLN A 238 -11.23 8.34 4.39
CA GLN A 238 -12.21 8.35 3.32
C GLN A 238 -11.74 9.17 2.11
N THR A 239 -10.92 10.17 2.35
CA THR A 239 -10.26 10.98 1.32
C THR A 239 -8.83 11.27 1.76
N PRO A 240 -7.93 11.68 0.85
CA PRO A 240 -6.56 12.05 1.22
C PRO A 240 -6.47 13.06 2.38
N ASP A 241 -7.45 13.95 2.48
CA ASP A 241 -7.49 15.02 3.50
C ASP A 241 -8.44 14.73 4.67
N SER A 242 -9.01 13.53 4.74
CA SER A 242 -10.04 13.19 5.75
C SER A 242 -9.48 12.99 7.16
N LEU A 243 -8.17 12.72 7.28
CA LEU A 243 -7.50 12.47 8.56
C LEU A 243 -6.34 13.44 8.75
N ASP A 244 -6.36 14.16 9.86
CA ASP A 244 -5.29 15.11 10.20
C ASP A 244 -3.99 14.39 10.55
N LEU A 245 -2.89 14.86 9.96
CA LEU A 245 -1.55 14.46 10.38
C LEU A 245 -1.22 15.06 11.75
N ILE A 246 -1.11 14.21 12.76
CA ILE A 246 -0.71 14.63 14.10
C ILE A 246 0.79 14.88 14.09
N GLY A 247 1.19 16.05 14.59
CA GLY A 247 2.59 16.51 14.56
C GLY A 247 2.93 17.42 13.38
N GLY A 248 1.99 17.66 12.46
CA GLY A 248 2.07 18.69 11.42
C GLY A 248 3.24 18.52 10.44
N ASP A 249 3.68 19.65 9.88
CA ASP A 249 4.68 19.72 8.79
C ASP A 249 5.98 18.96 9.11
N THR A 250 6.40 18.95 10.38
CA THR A 250 7.63 18.25 10.78
C THR A 250 7.51 16.74 10.59
N ILE A 251 6.38 16.13 10.96
CA ILE A 251 6.19 14.68 10.74
C ILE A 251 6.02 14.39 9.24
N ASN A 252 5.37 15.29 8.49
CA ASN A 252 5.24 15.16 7.04
C ASN A 252 6.62 15.15 6.37
N GLU A 253 7.49 16.09 6.76
CA GLU A 253 8.84 16.20 6.23
C GLU A 253 9.71 14.97 6.57
N ILE A 254 9.61 14.43 7.79
CA ILE A 254 10.27 13.15 8.13
C ILE A 254 9.76 12.03 7.22
N ALA A 255 8.44 11.91 7.07
CA ALA A 255 7.84 10.84 6.29
C ALA A 255 8.29 10.91 4.83
N GLN A 256 8.30 12.10 4.23
CA GLN A 256 8.78 12.33 2.86
C GLN A 256 10.25 12.00 2.70
N ARG A 257 11.10 12.44 3.63
CA ARG A 257 12.53 12.12 3.59
C ARG A 257 12.77 10.62 3.76
N MET A 258 12.02 9.93 4.63
CA MET A 258 12.10 8.46 4.75
C MET A 258 11.64 7.75 3.47
N ALA A 259 10.58 8.25 2.83
CA ALA A 259 10.10 7.71 1.57
C ALA A 259 11.13 7.85 0.44
N GLN A 260 11.73 9.03 0.31
CA GLN A 260 12.79 9.30 -0.67
C GLN A 260 13.99 8.37 -0.44
N VAL A 261 14.45 8.27 0.80
CA VAL A 261 15.58 7.40 1.18
C VAL A 261 15.29 5.92 0.89
N SER A 262 14.03 5.47 1.03
CA SER A 262 13.63 4.11 0.67
C SER A 262 13.58 3.86 -0.85
N GLN A 263 13.47 4.90 -1.66
CA GLN A 263 13.43 4.79 -3.13
C GLN A 263 14.84 4.88 -3.75
N GLU A 264 15.77 5.54 -3.07
CA GLU A 264 17.17 5.61 -3.48
C GLU A 264 17.84 4.24 -3.25
N ASN A 265 18.25 3.56 -4.32
CA ASN A 265 18.98 2.27 -4.27
C ASN A 265 20.43 2.40 -3.70
N GLN A 266 20.67 3.34 -2.79
CA GLN A 266 21.96 3.58 -2.18
C GLN A 266 22.05 2.96 -0.78
N PRO A 267 23.24 2.50 -0.36
CA PRO A 267 23.43 1.96 0.98
C PRO A 267 23.13 3.04 2.03
N LEU A 268 22.21 2.72 2.93
CA LEU A 268 21.74 3.63 3.98
C LEU A 268 22.75 3.71 5.13
N ASN A 269 23.33 4.89 5.34
CA ASN A 269 24.10 5.19 6.56
C ASN A 269 23.20 5.92 7.57
N ALA A 270 22.70 5.17 8.56
CA ALA A 270 21.79 5.68 9.58
C ALA A 270 22.37 6.87 10.37
N LEU A 271 23.68 6.89 10.62
CA LEU A 271 24.32 7.95 11.39
C LEU A 271 24.46 9.25 10.58
N GLU A 272 24.77 9.14 9.29
CA GLU A 272 24.83 10.28 8.39
C GLU A 272 23.43 10.90 8.20
N LEU A 273 22.41 10.08 7.97
CA LEU A 273 21.02 10.52 7.87
C LEU A 273 20.56 11.19 9.16
N GLN A 274 20.87 10.59 10.33
CA GLN A 274 20.51 11.16 11.61
C GLN A 274 21.18 12.53 11.81
N ASN A 275 22.47 12.66 11.53
CA ASN A 275 23.20 13.92 11.67
C ASN A 275 22.72 15.00 10.68
N GLN A 276 22.32 14.62 9.47
CA GLN A 276 21.74 15.53 8.50
C GLN A 276 20.37 16.02 8.98
N TRP A 277 19.45 15.11 9.27
CA TRP A 277 18.07 15.46 9.61
C TRP A 277 17.96 16.14 10.97
N GLN A 278 18.85 15.82 11.92
CA GLN A 278 18.94 16.50 13.20
C GLN A 278 19.35 17.98 13.07
N ARG A 279 19.99 18.37 11.96
CA ARG A 279 20.31 19.77 11.63
C ARG A 279 19.16 20.46 10.90
N ASP A 280 18.51 19.74 10.01
CA ASP A 280 17.51 20.31 9.09
C ASP A 280 16.11 20.41 9.73
N LEU A 281 15.77 19.50 10.65
CA LEU A 281 14.44 19.39 11.25
C LEU A 281 14.42 19.98 12.67
N PRO A 282 13.32 20.63 13.09
CA PRO A 282 13.16 21.19 14.43
C PRO A 282 12.85 20.10 15.50
N ILE A 283 13.52 18.95 15.43
CA ILE A 283 13.28 17.79 16.30
C ILE A 283 14.45 17.64 17.26
N GLN A 284 14.18 17.45 18.55
CA GLN A 284 15.23 17.14 19.52
C GLN A 284 15.38 15.64 19.70
N ASN A 285 16.62 15.15 19.67
CA ASN A 285 16.96 13.73 19.90
C ASN A 285 16.41 12.78 18.83
N LEU A 286 16.44 13.18 17.56
CA LEU A 286 16.13 12.28 16.44
C LEU A 286 17.06 11.06 16.48
N ARG A 287 16.48 9.88 16.34
CA ARG A 287 17.21 8.62 16.21
C ARG A 287 16.74 7.89 14.97
N ILE A 288 17.69 7.49 14.13
CA ILE A 288 17.43 6.69 12.93
C ILE A 288 18.12 5.34 13.11
N ALA A 289 17.42 4.25 12.84
CA ALA A 289 17.96 2.91 12.89
C ALA A 289 17.57 2.15 11.61
N THR A 290 18.51 1.40 11.05
CA THR A 290 18.26 0.46 9.95
C THR A 290 17.87 -0.90 10.53
N SER A 291 16.99 -1.63 9.84
CA SER A 291 16.51 -2.94 10.31
C SER A 291 17.43 -4.11 9.98
N ASP A 292 18.71 -3.88 9.72
CA ASP A 292 19.65 -4.96 9.42
C ASP A 292 20.07 -5.69 10.70
N GLY A 293 19.51 -6.90 10.87
CA GLY A 293 20.05 -7.95 11.72
C GLY A 293 19.39 -8.10 13.09
N GLY A 294 18.69 -9.22 13.29
CA GLY A 294 18.18 -9.71 14.57
C GLY A 294 19.24 -10.06 15.63
N ARG A 295 20.36 -9.31 15.72
CA ARG A 295 21.32 -9.37 16.83
C ARG A 295 21.95 -8.00 17.03
N GLY A 296 21.80 -7.45 18.24
CA GLY A 296 22.73 -6.46 18.77
C GLY A 296 22.19 -5.05 19.00
N TRP A 297 21.11 -4.90 19.77
CA TRP A 297 21.02 -3.72 20.63
C TRP A 297 22.09 -3.87 21.71
N ASN A 298 23.30 -3.42 21.42
CA ASN A 298 24.35 -3.39 22.42
C ASN A 298 24.03 -2.24 23.38
N ASP A 299 23.74 -2.62 24.62
CA ASP A 299 23.46 -1.77 25.76
C ASP A 299 24.66 -0.83 26.00
N SER A 300 24.55 0.40 25.50
CA SER A 300 25.40 1.52 25.85
C SER A 300 24.61 2.56 26.66
N GLY A 301 23.78 2.08 27.59
CA GLY A 301 23.44 2.88 28.77
C GLY A 301 24.72 3.22 29.57
N PRO A 302 24.76 4.39 30.26
CA PRO A 302 25.87 4.72 31.13
C PRO A 302 26.00 3.65 32.23
N LYS A 303 27.09 2.87 32.19
CA LYS A 303 27.44 1.91 33.24
C LYS A 303 27.80 2.68 34.50
N PHE A 304 26.85 2.79 35.42
CA PHE A 304 27.14 3.17 36.80
C PHE A 304 27.94 2.04 37.45
N ARG A 305 29.21 2.31 37.76
CA ARG A 305 29.98 1.51 38.73
C ARG A 305 29.47 1.88 40.13
N PRO A 306 29.02 0.92 40.95
CA PRO A 306 28.99 1.10 42.38
C PRO A 306 30.40 0.78 42.89
N ASP A 307 31.17 1.83 43.19
CA ASP A 307 32.38 1.67 43.99
C ASP A 307 31.97 1.34 45.43
N LEU A 308 32.57 0.28 45.97
CA LEU A 308 32.93 0.15 47.38
C LEU A 308 34.38 0.62 47.53
#